data_AF-A0A397JF33-F1
#
_entry.id   AF-A0A397JF33-F1
#
_cell.length_a   1.000
_cell.length_b   1.000
_cell.length_c   1.000
_cell.angle_alpha   90.00
_cell.angle_beta   90.00
_cell.angle_gamma   90.00
#
_symmetry.space_group_name_H-M   'P 1'
#
loop_
_entity.id
_entity.type
_entity.pdbx_description
1 polymer ?
#
loop_
_entity_poly.entity_id
_entity_poly.type
_entity_poly.pdbx_seq_one_letter_code
_entity_poly.pdbx_strand_id
1 'polypeptide(L)'
;MNQQGTNGTFDNKDLDIAPTLSHLVELGDKCTTIKKLSSDVLQRSEKSGSTLANGTSTENLIQPIKQQLTRSFVQLRSLNRKANLEKAADKLSTQEAKLSMDRIHLQLQDLNYMKSFLEREIRRCKSFRSKYQKIALIPEEEFFARAPERLTKPLPDGGATEKQKQHHLMLQRLNFEKEERMRLKEEVNNKLKRKRETSERIAAKKTKINNVNREFAKFITECKPLEEMLDSTDVTAPMEVEQSEPSEQP
;
A
#
# COMPACT_ATOMS: atom_id res chain seq x y z
N MET A 1 -10.64 8.65 10.42
CA MET A 1 -10.32 8.51 11.85
C MET A 1 -9.22 9.50 12.18
N ASN A 2 -9.63 10.70 12.59
CA ASN A 2 -8.74 11.75 13.07
C ASN A 2 -8.16 11.30 14.41
N GLN A 3 -6.88 10.97 14.45
CA GLN A 3 -6.16 10.95 15.71
C GLN A 3 -5.74 12.39 15.99
N GLN A 4 -6.58 13.08 16.78
CA GLN A 4 -6.15 14.24 17.54
C GLN A 4 -4.99 13.78 18.41
N GLY A 5 -3.77 14.18 18.05
CA GLY A 5 -2.64 14.09 18.95
C GLY A 5 -2.99 14.91 20.17
N THR A 6 -3.15 14.24 21.30
CA THR A 6 -3.17 14.86 22.62
C THR A 6 -1.90 15.68 22.72
N ASN A 7 -2.03 17.00 22.59
CA ASN A 7 -0.99 17.94 23.01
C ASN A 7 -0.74 17.63 24.47
N GLY A 8 0.34 16.89 24.73
CA GLY A 8 0.93 16.80 26.05
C GLY A 8 1.18 18.23 26.47
N THR A 9 0.33 18.72 27.37
CA THR A 9 0.62 19.91 28.14
C THR A 9 1.87 19.55 28.91
N PHE A 10 3.03 19.91 28.35
CA PHE A 10 4.24 19.98 29.14
C PHE A 10 3.95 21.06 30.17
N ASP A 11 3.49 20.61 31.33
CA ASP A 11 3.46 21.42 32.54
C ASP A 11 4.89 21.94 32.72
N ASN A 12 5.10 23.21 32.37
CA ASN A 12 6.28 24.01 32.67
C ASN A 12 6.37 24.26 34.20
N LYS A 13 6.05 23.27 35.02
CA LYS A 13 6.08 23.34 36.48
C LYS A 13 7.44 22.97 37.08
N ASP A 14 8.39 22.51 36.27
CA ASP A 14 9.76 22.22 36.70
C ASP A 14 10.80 23.24 36.20
N LEU A 15 10.37 24.43 35.78
CA LEU A 15 11.26 25.58 35.61
C LEU A 15 11.03 26.60 36.71
N ASP A 16 10.91 26.13 37.95
CA ASP A 16 11.22 26.96 39.11
C ASP A 16 12.76 27.15 39.19
N ILE A 17 13.36 27.67 38.10
CA ILE A 17 14.75 28.13 38.07
C ILE A 17 14.75 29.53 38.70
N ALA A 18 14.41 29.57 39.98
CA ALA A 18 14.85 30.61 40.89
C ALA A 18 15.47 29.90 42.09
N PRO A 19 16.78 29.65 41.99
CA PRO A 19 17.67 30.54 42.69
C PRO A 19 18.47 31.28 41.63
N THR A 20 18.51 32.61 41.68
CA THR A 20 19.70 33.31 41.20
C THR A 20 20.90 32.57 41.80
N LEU A 21 21.64 31.81 40.98
CA LEU A 21 22.64 30.83 41.44
C LEU A 21 23.34 31.40 42.67
N SER A 22 23.23 30.77 43.84
CA SER A 22 23.68 31.36 45.12
C SER A 22 25.09 31.94 45.03
N HIS A 23 25.96 31.26 44.27
CA HIS A 23 27.32 31.70 44.00
C HIS A 23 27.42 33.03 43.20
N LEU A 24 26.47 33.35 42.32
CA LEU A 24 26.39 34.63 41.60
C LEU A 24 25.92 35.77 42.51
N VAL A 25 25.00 35.48 43.44
CA VAL A 25 24.58 36.44 44.47
C VAL A 25 25.77 36.74 45.39
N GLU A 26 26.46 35.69 45.87
CA GLU A 26 27.68 35.82 46.67
C GLU A 26 28.79 36.56 45.92
N LEU A 27 28.94 36.33 44.61
CA LEU A 27 29.89 37.06 43.76
C LEU A 27 29.53 38.56 43.70
N GLY A 28 28.25 38.86 43.50
CA GLY A 28 27.72 40.23 43.49
C GLY A 28 27.99 40.96 44.81
N ASP A 29 27.70 40.32 45.94
CA ASP A 29 27.94 40.86 47.27
C ASP A 29 29.43 41.12 47.55
N LYS A 30 30.31 40.23 47.07
CA LYS A 30 31.76 40.45 47.16
C LYS A 30 32.22 41.62 46.29
N CYS A 31 31.68 41.77 45.09
CA CYS A 31 31.96 42.92 44.22
C CYS A 31 31.51 44.25 44.84
N THR A 32 30.33 44.29 45.48
CA THR A 32 29.87 45.51 46.17
C THR A 32 30.72 45.81 47.41
N THR A 33 31.16 44.79 48.14
CA THR A 33 32.07 44.93 49.29
C THR A 33 33.44 45.44 48.85
N ILE A 34 34.01 44.90 47.77
CA ILE A 34 35.26 45.38 47.18
C ILE A 34 35.12 46.85 46.76
N LYS A 35 34.01 47.21 46.11
CA LYS A 35 33.74 48.59 45.71
C LYS A 35 33.73 49.55 46.91
N LYS A 36 33.03 49.18 48.00
CA LYS A 36 33.00 49.96 49.25
C LYS A 36 34.39 50.12 49.85
N LEU A 37 35.12 49.01 50.04
CA LEU A 37 36.48 49.04 50.61
C LEU A 37 37.45 49.86 49.75
N SER A 38 37.36 49.77 48.42
CA SER A 38 38.18 50.59 47.51
C SER A 38 37.84 52.07 47.60
N SER A 39 36.56 52.45 47.66
CA SER A 39 36.14 53.84 47.89
C SER A 39 36.61 54.38 49.24
N ASP A 40 36.58 53.56 50.30
CA ASP A 40 37.05 53.96 51.63
C ASP A 40 38.58 54.18 51.67
N VAL A 41 39.36 53.37 50.95
CA VAL A 41 40.82 53.57 50.79
C VAL A 41 41.11 54.87 50.05
N LEU A 42 40.40 55.15 48.95
CA LEU A 42 40.54 56.37 48.16
C LEU A 42 40.25 57.62 49.00
N GLN A 43 39.10 57.66 49.69
CA GLN A 43 38.74 58.80 50.55
C GLN A 43 39.72 59.04 51.72
N ARG A 44 40.28 57.98 52.31
CA ARG A 44 41.28 58.11 53.39
C ARG A 44 42.64 58.57 52.86
N SER A 45 43.00 58.20 51.63
CA SER A 45 44.21 58.71 50.97
C SER A 45 44.09 60.20 50.61
N GLU A 46 42.93 60.64 50.10
CA GLU A 46 42.65 62.04 49.77
C GLU A 46 42.68 62.95 51.00
N LYS A 47 42.05 62.52 52.11
CA LYS A 47 42.11 63.25 53.38
C LYS A 47 43.53 63.37 53.95
N SER A 48 44.35 62.33 53.78
CA SER A 48 45.76 62.34 54.20
C SER A 48 46.62 63.28 53.36
N GLY A 49 46.34 63.44 52.06
CA GLY A 49 47.04 64.40 51.19
C GLY A 49 46.83 65.87 51.58
N SER A 50 45.77 66.20 52.33
CA SER A 50 45.50 67.56 52.82
C SER A 50 46.19 67.92 54.15
N THR A 51 46.75 66.93 54.87
CA THR A 51 47.37 67.13 56.20
C THR A 51 48.84 66.68 56.15
N LEU A 52 49.75 67.62 55.85
CA LEU A 52 51.20 67.38 55.90
C LEU A 52 51.72 67.30 57.35
N ALA A 53 51.48 66.19 58.06
CA ALA A 53 52.27 65.73 59.21
C ALA A 53 51.71 64.38 59.70
N ASN A 54 52.56 63.33 59.73
CA ASN A 54 52.35 61.96 60.26
C ASN A 54 52.09 60.85 59.23
N GLY A 55 53.03 60.64 58.29
CA GLY A 55 53.00 59.52 57.34
C GLY A 55 53.03 58.11 57.96
N THR A 56 53.52 57.95 59.20
CA THR A 56 53.63 56.63 59.86
C THR A 56 52.31 56.18 60.49
N SER A 57 51.47 57.10 60.96
CA SER A 57 50.17 56.75 61.56
C SER A 57 49.12 56.42 60.50
N THR A 58 49.16 57.07 59.34
CA THR A 58 48.19 56.85 58.25
C THR A 58 48.39 55.52 57.53
N GLU A 59 49.64 55.07 57.31
CA GLU A 59 49.93 53.74 56.74
C GLU A 59 49.35 52.62 57.62
N ASN A 60 49.46 52.75 58.95
CA ASN A 60 48.93 51.78 59.91
C ASN A 60 47.38 51.69 59.90
N LEU A 61 46.66 52.78 59.59
CA LEU A 61 45.20 52.77 59.43
C LEU A 61 44.73 52.22 58.08
N ILE A 62 45.57 52.29 57.04
CA ILE A 62 45.23 51.85 55.67
C ILE A 62 45.56 50.36 55.48
N GLN A 63 46.60 49.86 56.15
CA GLN A 63 47.04 48.47 56.07
C GLN A 63 45.96 47.40 56.35
N PRO A 64 45.09 47.52 57.38
CA PRO A 64 44.03 46.53 57.61
C PRO A 64 42.99 46.51 56.48
N ILE A 65 42.70 47.65 55.87
CA ILE A 65 41.75 47.75 54.74
C ILE A 65 42.36 47.13 53.48
N LYS A 66 43.65 47.37 53.23
CA LYS A 66 44.41 46.71 52.15
C LYS A 66 44.39 45.18 52.32
N GLN A 67 44.59 44.66 53.53
CA GLN A 67 44.52 43.22 53.81
C GLN A 67 43.10 42.66 53.58
N GLN A 68 42.06 43.38 54.02
CA GLN A 68 40.65 42.98 53.80
C GLN A 68 40.28 42.98 52.31
N LEU A 69 40.81 43.94 51.54
CA LEU A 69 40.64 44.02 50.09
C LEU A 69 41.29 42.83 49.38
N THR A 70 42.56 42.52 49.70
CA THR A 70 43.27 41.35 49.15
C THR A 70 42.53 40.05 49.46
N ARG A 71 42.05 39.88 50.71
CA ARG A 71 41.22 38.71 51.08
C ARG A 71 39.95 38.61 50.25
N SER A 72 39.27 39.75 50.02
CA SER A 72 38.05 39.80 49.22
C SER A 72 38.31 39.45 47.74
N PHE A 73 39.44 39.87 47.17
CA PHE A 73 39.86 39.49 45.80
C PHE A 73 40.19 38.00 45.67
N VAL A 74 40.83 37.39 46.66
CA VAL A 74 41.08 35.95 46.68
C VAL A 74 39.76 35.17 46.74
N GLN A 75 38.82 35.61 47.58
CA GLN A 75 37.47 35.03 47.64
C GLN A 75 36.72 35.18 46.32
N LEU A 76 36.80 36.34 45.66
CA LEU A 76 36.19 36.58 44.35
C LEU A 76 36.71 35.63 43.27
N ARG A 77 38.04 35.42 43.21
CA ARG A 77 38.66 34.46 42.29
C ARG A 77 38.19 33.03 42.56
N SER A 78 38.07 32.65 43.82
CA SER A 78 37.57 31.33 44.22
C SER A 78 36.11 31.13 43.78
N LEU A 79 35.25 32.11 44.02
CA LEU A 79 33.84 32.08 43.60
C LEU A 79 33.69 32.05 42.07
N ASN A 80 34.50 32.82 41.33
CA ASN A 80 34.50 32.79 39.87
C ASN A 80 34.92 31.40 39.33
N ARG A 81 35.93 30.78 39.94
CA ARG A 81 36.33 29.41 39.60
C ARG A 81 35.21 28.42 39.87
N LYS A 82 34.54 28.52 41.03
CA LYS A 82 33.39 27.68 41.40
C LYS A 82 32.26 27.81 40.38
N ALA A 83 31.87 29.03 40.03
CA ALA A 83 30.82 29.31 39.04
C ALA A 83 31.14 28.71 37.66
N ASN A 84 32.39 28.83 37.21
CA ASN A 84 32.82 28.25 35.93
C ASN A 84 32.80 26.71 35.93
N LEU A 85 33.14 26.10 37.05
CA LEU A 85 33.08 24.63 37.21
C LEU A 85 31.64 24.13 37.23
N GLU A 86 30.74 24.79 37.97
CA GLU A 86 29.31 24.46 37.99
C GLU A 86 28.70 24.60 36.59
N LYS A 87 28.97 25.71 35.89
CA LYS A 87 28.56 25.89 34.49
C LYS A 87 29.05 24.76 33.57
N ALA A 88 30.30 24.32 33.74
CA ALA A 88 30.85 23.24 32.94
C ALA A 88 30.17 21.90 33.25
N ALA A 89 29.88 21.63 34.54
CA ALA A 89 29.15 20.44 34.97
C ALA A 89 27.71 20.42 34.43
N ASP A 90 26.98 21.54 34.53
CA ASP A 90 25.61 21.65 34.03
C ASP A 90 25.55 21.50 32.51
N LYS A 91 26.53 22.07 31.81
CA LYS A 91 26.67 21.90 30.35
C LYS A 91 26.87 20.43 29.99
N LEU A 92 27.73 19.72 30.71
CA LEU A 92 27.98 18.30 30.49
C LEU A 92 26.73 17.47 30.78
N SER A 93 26.08 17.69 31.92
CA SER A 93 24.84 16.99 32.31
C SER A 93 23.73 17.18 31.28
N THR A 94 23.54 18.42 30.82
CA THR A 94 22.54 18.73 29.77
C THR A 94 22.91 18.07 28.44
N GLN A 95 24.20 18.03 28.09
CA GLN A 95 24.66 17.37 26.87
C GLN A 95 24.44 15.85 26.93
N GLU A 96 24.71 15.21 28.07
CA GLU A 96 24.47 13.78 28.28
C GLU A 96 22.97 13.44 28.18
N ALA A 97 22.11 14.24 28.84
CA ALA A 97 20.67 14.09 28.75
C ALA A 97 20.16 14.24 27.31
N LYS A 98 20.68 15.23 26.57
CA LYS A 98 20.36 15.42 25.15
C LYS A 98 20.78 14.21 24.30
N LEU A 99 22.00 13.70 24.48
CA LEU A 99 22.47 12.53 23.72
C LEU A 99 21.65 11.27 24.03
N SER A 100 21.23 11.09 25.29
CA SER A 100 20.33 10.02 25.69
C SER A 100 18.97 10.13 25.00
N MET A 101 18.39 11.34 24.97
CA MET A 101 17.16 11.62 24.25
C MET A 101 17.29 11.35 22.74
N ASP A 102 18.38 11.82 22.11
CA ASP A 102 18.63 11.62 20.68
C ASP A 102 18.72 10.13 20.33
N ARG A 103 19.35 9.31 21.20
CA ARG A 103 19.41 7.85 21.03
C ARG A 103 18.03 7.21 21.07
N ILE A 104 17.19 7.59 22.03
CA ILE A 104 15.82 7.06 22.14
C ILE A 104 14.99 7.52 20.93
N HIS A 105 15.16 8.76 20.49
CA HIS A 105 14.47 9.28 19.31
C HIS A 105 14.83 8.50 18.03
N LEU A 106 16.10 8.12 17.88
CA LEU A 106 16.52 7.26 16.76
C LEU A 106 15.84 5.88 16.82
N GLN A 107 15.79 5.25 18.00
CA GLN A 107 15.08 3.98 18.18
C GLN A 107 13.59 4.09 17.86
N LEU A 108 12.95 5.20 18.26
CA LEU A 108 11.56 5.48 17.91
C LEU A 108 11.36 5.61 16.40
N GLN A 109 12.31 6.25 15.70
CA GLN A 109 12.27 6.36 14.24
C GLN A 109 12.36 4.99 13.56
N ASP A 110 13.24 4.11 14.03
CA ASP A 110 13.37 2.73 13.53
C ASP A 110 12.06 1.94 13.72
N LEU A 111 11.42 2.06 14.88
CA LEU A 111 10.13 1.43 15.15
C LEU A 111 9.00 1.98 14.27
N ASN A 112 8.96 3.29 14.07
CA ASN A 112 7.97 3.93 13.19
C ASN A 112 8.15 3.51 11.72
N TYR A 113 9.40 3.35 11.27
CA TYR A 113 9.70 2.77 9.98
C TYR A 113 9.17 1.34 9.88
N MET A 114 9.49 0.49 10.85
CA MET A 114 9.03 -0.91 10.88
C MET A 114 7.50 -1.00 10.87
N LYS A 115 6.81 -0.18 11.68
CA LYS A 115 5.35 -0.09 11.68
C LYS A 115 4.81 0.24 10.28
N SER A 116 5.34 1.28 9.66
CA SER A 116 4.89 1.74 8.34
C SER A 116 5.15 0.68 7.25
N PHE A 117 6.28 -0.02 7.35
CA PHE A 117 6.63 -1.15 6.50
C PHE A 117 5.63 -2.31 6.66
N LEU A 118 5.38 -2.75 7.89
CA LEU A 118 4.42 -3.82 8.19
C LEU A 118 3.01 -3.45 7.72
N GLU A 119 2.56 -2.22 7.95
CA GLU A 119 1.27 -1.76 7.45
C GLU A 119 1.18 -1.80 5.92
N ARG A 120 2.26 -1.48 5.21
CA ARG A 120 2.33 -1.55 3.75
C ARG A 120 2.26 -3.00 3.27
N GLU A 121 3.01 -3.91 3.90
CA GLU A 121 2.95 -5.33 3.56
C GLU A 121 1.57 -5.92 3.90
N ILE A 122 0.95 -5.56 5.02
CA ILE A 122 -0.43 -5.97 5.34
C ILE A 122 -1.40 -5.47 4.27
N ARG A 123 -1.29 -4.20 3.82
CA ARG A 123 -2.12 -3.66 2.73
C ARG A 123 -1.91 -4.44 1.43
N ARG A 124 -0.66 -4.80 1.11
CA ARG A 124 -0.30 -5.60 -0.06
C ARG A 124 -0.88 -7.02 0.02
N CYS A 125 -0.80 -7.67 1.18
CA CYS A 125 -1.41 -8.98 1.40
C CYS A 125 -2.94 -8.91 1.31
N LYS A 126 -3.55 -7.86 1.86
CA LYS A 126 -5.01 -7.65 1.81
C LYS A 126 -5.52 -7.29 0.41
N SER A 127 -4.70 -6.65 -0.44
CA SER A 127 -5.06 -6.34 -1.82
C SER A 127 -4.94 -7.54 -2.76
N PHE A 128 -4.46 -8.69 -2.28
CA PHE A 128 -4.45 -9.91 -3.06
C PHE A 128 -5.87 -10.32 -3.46
N ARG A 129 -6.16 -10.19 -4.77
CA ARG A 129 -7.38 -10.70 -5.37
C ARG A 129 -7.07 -11.94 -6.18
N SER A 130 -7.64 -13.06 -5.75
CA SER A 130 -7.54 -14.31 -6.50
C SER A 130 -8.50 -14.30 -7.70
N LYS A 131 -8.15 -15.04 -8.75
CA LYS A 131 -8.91 -15.11 -10.01
C LYS A 131 -10.34 -15.61 -9.80
N TYR A 132 -10.59 -16.44 -8.77
CA TYR A 132 -11.92 -17.01 -8.51
C TYR A 132 -12.98 -15.95 -8.22
N GLN A 133 -12.62 -14.78 -7.68
CA GLN A 133 -13.57 -13.71 -7.36
C GLN A 133 -14.25 -13.10 -8.60
N LYS A 134 -13.69 -13.30 -9.80
CA LYS A 134 -14.27 -12.83 -11.07
C LYS A 134 -15.13 -13.88 -11.76
N ILE A 135 -15.12 -15.12 -11.27
CA ILE A 135 -15.83 -16.23 -11.90
C ILE A 135 -17.27 -16.20 -11.39
N ALA A 136 -18.25 -16.15 -12.29
CA ALA A 136 -19.63 -16.41 -11.92
C ALA A 136 -19.75 -17.88 -11.49
N LEU A 137 -20.06 -18.10 -10.22
CA LEU A 137 -20.33 -19.43 -9.67
C LEU A 137 -21.84 -19.67 -9.62
N ILE A 138 -22.22 -20.94 -9.70
CA ILE A 138 -23.58 -21.41 -9.47
C ILE A 138 -24.03 -21.07 -8.03
N PRO A 139 -25.30 -20.65 -7.81
CA PRO A 139 -25.86 -20.44 -6.47
C PRO A 139 -25.72 -21.67 -5.57
N GLU A 140 -25.71 -21.46 -4.25
CA GLU A 140 -25.51 -22.56 -3.29
C GLU A 140 -26.62 -23.61 -3.34
N GLU A 141 -27.86 -23.17 -3.53
CA GLU A 141 -29.04 -24.05 -3.65
C GLU A 141 -28.90 -25.02 -4.83
N GLU A 142 -28.51 -24.50 -6.00
CA GLU A 142 -28.28 -25.32 -7.19
C GLU A 142 -27.05 -26.22 -7.06
N PHE A 143 -26.02 -25.76 -6.33
CA PHE A 143 -24.85 -26.58 -6.03
C PHE A 143 -25.23 -27.79 -5.17
N PHE A 144 -25.97 -27.61 -4.07
CA PHE A 144 -26.39 -28.74 -3.24
C PHE A 144 -27.32 -29.71 -3.98
N ALA A 145 -28.12 -29.23 -4.94
CA ALA A 145 -29.01 -30.08 -5.73
C ALA A 145 -28.30 -30.88 -6.83
N ARG A 146 -27.25 -30.33 -7.46
CA ARG A 146 -26.59 -30.92 -8.64
C ARG A 146 -25.22 -31.54 -8.33
N ALA A 147 -24.57 -31.14 -7.24
CA ALA A 147 -23.24 -31.62 -6.92
C ALA A 147 -23.28 -33.09 -6.45
N PRO A 148 -22.36 -33.94 -6.94
CA PRO A 148 -22.24 -35.31 -6.44
C PRO A 148 -21.85 -35.31 -4.96
N GLU A 149 -22.36 -36.25 -4.17
CA GLU A 149 -22.13 -36.35 -2.72
C GLU A 149 -20.65 -36.28 -2.32
N ARG A 150 -19.74 -36.74 -3.19
CA ARG A 150 -18.28 -36.66 -2.99
C ARG A 150 -17.78 -35.23 -2.73
N LEU A 151 -18.40 -34.22 -3.35
CA LEU A 151 -18.05 -32.80 -3.23
C LEU A 151 -18.87 -32.11 -2.14
N THR A 152 -19.99 -32.69 -1.73
CA THR A 152 -20.90 -32.14 -0.71
C THR A 152 -20.48 -32.54 0.72
N LYS A 153 -19.51 -33.45 0.88
CA LYS A 153 -19.06 -33.90 2.20
C LYS A 153 -18.50 -32.74 3.04
N PRO A 154 -19.08 -32.49 4.23
CA PRO A 154 -18.53 -31.52 5.16
C PRO A 154 -17.15 -31.97 5.65
N LEU A 155 -16.35 -30.99 6.09
CA LEU A 155 -14.99 -31.25 6.55
C LEU A 155 -15.01 -32.25 7.72
N PRO A 156 -14.16 -33.31 7.72
CA PRO A 156 -14.27 -34.43 8.67
C PRO A 156 -13.98 -34.11 10.14
N ASP A 157 -13.48 -32.91 10.45
CA ASP A 157 -12.97 -32.59 11.79
C ASP A 157 -13.91 -31.62 12.54
N GLY A 158 -14.48 -32.10 13.65
CA GLY A 158 -15.40 -31.35 14.51
C GLY A 158 -14.77 -30.11 15.19
N GLY A 159 -13.45 -29.96 15.11
CA GLY A 159 -12.70 -28.81 15.63
C GLY A 159 -12.44 -27.67 14.63
N ALA A 160 -12.91 -27.78 13.38
CA ALA A 160 -12.65 -26.75 12.38
C ALA A 160 -13.42 -25.45 12.65
N THR A 161 -12.72 -24.32 12.55
CA THR A 161 -13.32 -22.98 12.67
C THR A 161 -14.30 -22.73 11.53
N GLU A 162 -15.35 -21.95 11.78
CA GLU A 162 -16.36 -21.59 10.77
C GLU A 162 -15.76 -21.07 9.46
N LYS A 163 -14.69 -20.26 9.53
CA LYS A 163 -13.96 -19.77 8.34
C LYS A 163 -13.35 -20.90 7.50
N GLN A 164 -12.87 -21.97 8.14
CA GLN A 164 -12.28 -23.10 7.43
C GLN A 164 -13.36 -23.93 6.73
N LYS A 165 -14.54 -24.09 7.36
CA LYS A 165 -15.70 -24.75 6.74
C LYS A 165 -16.19 -23.99 5.51
N GLN A 166 -16.30 -22.67 5.60
CA GLN A 166 -16.67 -21.81 4.46
C GLN A 166 -15.63 -21.87 3.33
N HIS A 167 -14.35 -21.84 3.67
CA HIS A 167 -13.28 -22.00 2.69
C HIS A 167 -13.34 -23.35 1.97
N HIS A 168 -13.54 -24.44 2.72
CA HIS A 168 -13.71 -25.77 2.15
C HIS A 168 -14.91 -25.84 1.21
N LEU A 169 -16.07 -25.32 1.63
CA LEU A 169 -17.26 -25.25 0.78
C LEU A 169 -16.99 -24.50 -0.53
N MET A 170 -16.29 -23.35 -0.46
CA MET A 170 -15.89 -22.59 -1.64
C MET A 170 -14.98 -23.40 -2.58
N LEU A 171 -14.02 -24.18 -2.03
CA LEU A 171 -13.17 -25.06 -2.84
C LEU A 171 -13.98 -26.15 -3.54
N GLN A 172 -14.94 -26.76 -2.86
CA GLN A 172 -15.80 -27.79 -3.46
C GLN A 172 -16.67 -27.20 -4.58
N ARG A 173 -17.23 -26.01 -4.38
CA ARG A 173 -17.97 -25.28 -5.42
C ARG A 173 -17.12 -24.99 -6.65
N LEU A 174 -15.87 -24.55 -6.46
CA LEU A 174 -14.94 -24.30 -7.57
C LEU A 174 -14.56 -25.58 -8.32
N ASN A 175 -14.38 -26.69 -7.61
CA ASN A 175 -14.10 -27.98 -8.23
C ASN A 175 -15.28 -28.48 -9.07
N PHE A 176 -16.51 -28.36 -8.57
CA PHE A 176 -17.71 -28.70 -9.33
C PHE A 176 -17.85 -27.86 -10.61
N GLU A 177 -17.69 -26.53 -10.49
CA GLU A 177 -17.74 -25.64 -11.66
C GLU A 177 -16.66 -25.97 -12.69
N LYS A 178 -15.46 -26.37 -12.23
CA LYS A 178 -14.38 -26.81 -13.11
C LYS A 178 -14.75 -28.10 -13.85
N GLU A 179 -15.31 -29.09 -13.16
CA GLU A 179 -15.77 -30.35 -13.77
C GLU A 179 -16.87 -30.08 -14.81
N GLU A 180 -17.86 -29.24 -14.48
CA GLU A 180 -18.94 -28.86 -15.39
C GLU A 180 -18.43 -28.12 -16.63
N ARG A 181 -17.51 -27.16 -16.46
CA ARG A 181 -16.91 -26.45 -17.61
C ARG A 181 -16.08 -27.37 -18.48
N MET A 182 -15.39 -28.34 -17.91
CA MET A 182 -14.66 -29.35 -18.68
C MET A 182 -15.61 -30.23 -19.48
N ARG A 183 -16.71 -30.69 -18.87
CA ARG A 183 -17.76 -31.45 -19.55
C ARG A 183 -18.39 -30.67 -20.70
N LEU A 184 -18.78 -29.42 -20.46
CA LEU A 184 -19.36 -28.55 -21.49
C LEU A 184 -18.37 -28.27 -22.63
N LYS A 185 -17.09 -28.07 -22.32
CA LYS A 185 -16.04 -27.88 -23.33
C LYS A 185 -15.88 -29.12 -24.21
N GLU A 186 -15.91 -30.31 -23.61
CA GLU A 186 -15.86 -31.57 -24.35
C GLU A 186 -17.09 -31.74 -25.25
N GLU A 187 -18.29 -31.44 -24.74
CA GLU A 187 -19.52 -31.49 -25.53
C GLU A 187 -19.48 -30.51 -26.72
N VAL A 188 -19.03 -29.28 -26.51
CA VAL A 188 -18.84 -28.28 -27.57
C VAL A 188 -17.84 -28.78 -28.60
N ASN A 189 -16.72 -29.36 -28.18
CA ASN A 189 -15.72 -29.92 -29.10
C ASN A 189 -16.29 -31.08 -29.92
N ASN A 190 -17.04 -31.97 -29.29
CA ASN A 190 -17.70 -33.10 -29.95
C ASN A 190 -18.76 -32.62 -30.96
N LYS A 191 -19.58 -31.63 -30.58
CA LYS A 191 -20.55 -31.00 -31.49
C LYS A 191 -19.85 -30.30 -32.67
N LEU A 192 -18.73 -29.62 -32.42
CA LEU A 192 -17.94 -28.95 -33.46
C LEU A 192 -17.33 -29.97 -34.43
N LYS A 193 -16.81 -31.10 -33.92
CA LYS A 193 -16.31 -32.21 -34.73
C LYS A 193 -17.41 -32.78 -35.62
N ARG A 194 -18.59 -33.11 -35.05
CA ARG A 194 -19.74 -33.60 -35.82
C ARG A 194 -20.22 -32.58 -36.86
N LYS A 195 -20.23 -31.29 -36.53
CA LYS A 195 -20.55 -30.20 -37.47
C LYS A 195 -19.56 -30.19 -38.63
N ARG A 196 -18.25 -30.32 -38.36
CA ARG A 196 -17.19 -30.38 -39.38
C ARG A 196 -17.37 -31.59 -40.29
N GLU A 197 -17.51 -32.79 -39.72
CA GLU A 197 -17.74 -34.04 -40.47
C GLU A 197 -18.99 -33.97 -41.36
N THR A 198 -20.08 -33.42 -40.82
CA THR A 198 -21.33 -33.24 -41.59
C THR A 198 -21.14 -32.21 -42.71
N SER A 199 -20.44 -31.11 -42.44
CA SER A 199 -20.13 -30.10 -43.46
C SER A 199 -19.28 -30.66 -44.58
N GLU A 200 -18.27 -31.47 -44.27
CA GLU A 200 -17.43 -32.17 -45.26
C GLU A 200 -18.25 -33.18 -46.09
N ARG A 201 -19.14 -33.95 -45.44
CA ARG A 201 -20.07 -34.85 -46.13
C ARG A 201 -21.01 -34.10 -47.08
N ILE A 202 -21.52 -32.93 -46.68
CA ILE A 202 -22.36 -32.08 -47.54
C ILE A 202 -21.54 -31.56 -48.72
N ALA A 203 -20.31 -31.08 -48.49
CA ALA A 203 -19.43 -30.61 -49.55
C ALA A 203 -19.12 -31.72 -50.57
N ALA A 204 -18.79 -32.93 -50.11
CA ALA A 204 -18.54 -34.08 -50.97
C ALA A 204 -19.79 -34.53 -51.76
N LYS A 205 -20.98 -34.48 -51.16
CA LYS A 205 -22.23 -34.73 -51.88
C LYS A 205 -22.49 -33.64 -52.93
N LYS A 206 -22.22 -32.38 -52.61
CA LYS A 206 -22.38 -31.25 -53.55
C LYS A 206 -21.43 -31.38 -54.74
N THR A 207 -20.17 -31.74 -54.53
CA THR A 207 -19.23 -32.00 -55.64
C THR A 207 -19.68 -33.20 -56.48
N LYS A 208 -20.19 -34.28 -55.86
CA LYS A 208 -20.75 -35.41 -56.60
C LYS A 208 -21.97 -35.01 -57.44
N ILE A 209 -22.90 -34.24 -56.88
CA ILE A 209 -24.06 -33.71 -57.61
C ILE A 209 -23.61 -32.81 -58.76
N ASN A 210 -22.65 -31.91 -58.53
CA ASN A 210 -22.12 -31.06 -59.59
C ASN A 210 -21.48 -31.87 -60.72
N ASN A 211 -20.75 -32.94 -60.40
CA ASN A 211 -20.18 -33.84 -61.41
C ASN A 211 -21.28 -34.55 -62.19
N VAL A 212 -22.31 -35.09 -61.51
CA VAL A 212 -23.46 -35.74 -62.15
C VAL A 212 -24.20 -34.76 -63.07
N ASN A 213 -24.48 -33.54 -62.60
CA ASN A 213 -25.11 -32.50 -63.40
C ASN A 213 -24.28 -32.14 -64.64
N ARG A 214 -22.94 -32.14 -64.53
CA ARG A 214 -22.05 -31.92 -65.68
C ARG A 214 -22.17 -33.04 -66.71
N GLU A 215 -22.18 -34.30 -66.29
CA GLU A 215 -22.35 -35.41 -67.22
C GLU A 215 -23.77 -35.44 -67.84
N PHE A 216 -24.82 -35.11 -67.08
CA PHE A 216 -26.17 -34.91 -67.64
C PHE A 216 -26.23 -33.78 -68.66
N ALA A 217 -25.56 -32.65 -68.41
CA ALA A 217 -25.50 -31.55 -69.37
C ALA A 217 -24.82 -31.98 -70.69
N LYS A 218 -23.77 -32.82 -70.62
CA LYS A 218 -23.17 -33.43 -71.80
C LYS A 218 -24.15 -34.37 -72.51
N PHE A 219 -24.78 -35.28 -71.76
CA PHE A 219 -25.77 -36.22 -72.30
C PHE A 219 -26.92 -35.49 -73.01
N ILE A 220 -27.50 -34.44 -72.41
CA ILE A 220 -28.51 -33.60 -73.06
C ILE A 220 -27.97 -32.99 -74.36
N THR A 221 -26.73 -32.49 -74.35
CA THR A 221 -26.11 -31.91 -75.56
C THR A 221 -25.87 -32.96 -76.64
N GLU A 222 -25.51 -34.19 -76.27
CA GLU A 222 -25.31 -35.33 -77.17
C GLU A 222 -26.64 -35.90 -77.70
N CYS A 223 -27.74 -35.79 -76.93
CA CYS A 223 -29.07 -36.22 -77.37
C CYS A 223 -29.80 -35.20 -78.25
N LYS A 224 -29.46 -33.91 -78.18
CA LYS A 224 -30.01 -32.87 -79.08
C LYS A 224 -29.99 -33.23 -80.58
N PRO A 225 -28.89 -33.75 -81.16
CA PRO A 225 -28.89 -34.17 -82.56
C PRO A 225 -29.79 -35.39 -82.83
N LEU A 226 -29.99 -36.29 -81.85
CA LEU A 226 -30.98 -37.37 -81.99
C LEU A 226 -32.42 -36.82 -81.94
N GLU A 227 -32.68 -35.84 -81.08
CA GLU A 227 -33.97 -35.13 -81.00
C GLU A 227 -34.27 -34.42 -82.32
N GLU A 228 -33.30 -33.68 -82.90
CA GLU A 228 -33.42 -33.06 -84.23
C GLU A 228 -33.63 -34.10 -85.36
N MET A 229 -33.04 -35.29 -85.25
CA MET A 229 -33.29 -36.40 -86.20
C MET A 229 -34.69 -37.02 -86.03
N LEU A 230 -35.22 -37.12 -84.81
CA LEU A 230 -36.57 -37.60 -84.55
C LEU A 230 -37.63 -36.58 -84.96
N ASP A 231 -37.42 -35.29 -84.67
CA ASP A 231 -38.32 -34.20 -85.07
C ASP A 231 -38.32 -33.98 -86.59
N SER A 232 -37.20 -34.25 -87.29
CA SER A 232 -37.15 -34.22 -88.75
C SER A 232 -37.80 -35.43 -89.43
N THR A 233 -38.23 -36.44 -88.68
CA THR A 233 -38.99 -37.59 -89.22
C THR A 233 -40.50 -37.44 -89.16
N ASP A 234 -41.03 -36.31 -88.69
CA ASP A 234 -42.48 -36.09 -88.62
C ASP A 234 -42.94 -34.88 -89.46
N VAL A 235 -42.87 -34.97 -90.79
CA VAL A 235 -43.85 -34.29 -91.67
C VAL A 235 -44.14 -35.09 -92.96
N THR A 236 -45.40 -35.53 -93.06
CA THR A 236 -46.22 -35.78 -94.28
C THR A 236 -46.20 -37.17 -94.95
N ALA A 237 -47.14 -38.03 -94.51
CA ALA A 237 -47.97 -38.79 -95.45
C ALA A 237 -49.39 -38.14 -95.42
N PRO A 238 -49.98 -37.75 -96.56
CA PRO A 238 -51.24 -37.01 -96.59
C PRO A 238 -52.42 -37.91 -96.22
N MET A 239 -53.19 -37.52 -95.20
CA MET A 239 -54.54 -38.02 -94.98
C MET A 239 -55.48 -37.35 -95.98
N GLU A 240 -55.94 -38.12 -96.97
CA GLU A 240 -57.15 -37.79 -97.72
C GLU A 240 -58.36 -37.78 -96.79
N VAL A 241 -59.18 -36.75 -96.96
CA VAL A 241 -60.46 -36.53 -96.31
C VAL A 241 -61.48 -37.44 -96.97
N GLU A 242 -62.08 -38.36 -96.22
CA GLU A 242 -63.37 -38.95 -96.57
C GLU A 242 -64.35 -38.76 -95.41
N GLN A 243 -65.43 -38.06 -95.71
CA GLN A 243 -66.54 -37.73 -94.82
C GLN A 243 -67.44 -38.96 -94.61
N SER A 244 -67.83 -39.24 -93.38
CA SER A 244 -69.18 -39.76 -93.05
C SER A 244 -69.39 -39.80 -91.53
N GLU A 245 -70.06 -38.75 -91.03
CA GLU A 245 -71.27 -38.71 -90.18
C GLU A 245 -71.58 -39.78 -89.09
N PRO A 246 -72.46 -39.43 -88.12
CA PRO A 246 -72.24 -39.65 -86.68
C PRO A 246 -73.21 -40.65 -86.05
N SER A 247 -72.92 -41.14 -84.84
CA SER A 247 -73.95 -41.59 -83.89
C SER A 247 -73.42 -42.00 -82.52
N GLU A 248 -74.01 -41.38 -81.50
CA GLU A 248 -74.50 -41.97 -80.23
C GLU A 248 -73.52 -42.57 -79.20
N GLN A 249 -73.34 -41.76 -78.16
CA GLN A 249 -73.51 -42.03 -76.72
C GLN A 249 -74.19 -43.36 -76.29
N PRO A 250 -74.00 -43.81 -75.03
CA PRO A 250 -73.84 -43.02 -73.80
C PRO A 250 -72.49 -43.11 -73.09
#